data_AF-A0A926GIF2-F1
#
_entry.id   AF-A0A926GIF2-F1
#
_cell.length_a   1.000
_cell.length_b   1.000
_cell.length_c   1.000
_cell.angle_alpha   90.00
_cell.angle_beta   90.00
_cell.angle_gamma   90.00
#
_symmetry.space_group_name_H-M   'P 1'
#
loop_
_entity.id
_entity.type
_entity.pdbx_description
1 polymer ?
#
loop_
_entity_poly.entity_id
_entity_poly.type
_entity_poly.pdbx_seq_one_letter_code
_entity_poly.pdbx_strand_id
1 'polypeptide(L)'
;MRFHADLHIHSKYSRACSKDCDLEHLTWWARRKGITLVGTGDFTHPARYEHMRENLPGEDAETPVRERLAVRPTGSPPPRRTYAPPPTSSHRSPTAAART
;
A
#
# COMPACT_ATOMS: atom_id res chain seq x y z
N MET A 1 22.53 -18.15 -4.76
CA MET A 1 21.31 -17.87 -3.97
C MET A 1 20.20 -17.42 -4.92
N ARG A 2 18.93 -17.80 -4.68
CA ARG A 2 17.78 -17.31 -5.46
C ARG A 2 17.18 -16.09 -4.76
N PHE A 3 16.97 -15.01 -5.48
CA PHE A 3 16.38 -13.76 -4.97
C PHE A 3 15.04 -13.53 -5.68
N HIS A 4 13.95 -13.47 -4.92
CA HIS A 4 12.61 -13.27 -5.46
C HIS A 4 12.15 -11.84 -5.19
N ALA A 5 11.81 -11.11 -6.24
CA ALA A 5 11.29 -9.75 -6.14
C ALA A 5 9.98 -9.62 -6.92
N ASP A 6 9.03 -8.92 -6.33
CA ASP A 6 7.79 -8.51 -6.98
C ASP A 6 7.77 -6.98 -7.05
N LEU A 7 8.02 -6.44 -8.24
CA LEU A 7 8.18 -5.00 -8.45
C LEU A 7 6.96 -4.34 -9.09
N HIS A 8 5.96 -5.14 -9.49
CA HIS A 8 4.74 -4.65 -10.11
C HIS A 8 3.55 -5.06 -9.26
N ILE A 9 3.28 -4.24 -8.25
CA ILE A 9 2.11 -4.40 -7.39
C ILE A 9 1.23 -3.17 -7.46
N HIS A 10 -0.05 -3.37 -7.15
CA HIS A 10 -1.00 -2.29 -6.97
C HIS A 10 -1.44 -2.21 -5.51
N SER A 11 -1.68 -0.98 -5.07
CA SER A 11 -2.18 -0.65 -3.73
C SER A 11 -3.70 -0.66 -3.68
N LYS A 12 -4.27 -0.52 -2.48
CA LYS A 12 -5.72 -0.35 -2.27
C LYS A 12 -6.34 0.88 -2.94
N TYR A 13 -5.51 1.83 -3.40
CA TYR A 13 -5.96 3.02 -4.10
C TYR A 13 -6.12 2.80 -5.60
N SER A 14 -5.60 1.69 -6.13
CA SER A 14 -5.82 1.29 -7.52
C SER A 14 -7.24 0.78 -7.74
N ARG A 15 -7.72 0.97 -8.97
CA ARG A 15 -9.03 0.47 -9.40
C ARG A 15 -9.02 -1.06 -9.41
N ALA A 16 -10.11 -1.67 -8.96
CA ALA A 16 -10.28 -3.12 -8.90
C ALA A 16 -9.23 -3.87 -8.07
N CYS A 17 -8.56 -3.20 -7.12
CA CYS A 17 -7.66 -3.84 -6.17
C CYS A 17 -8.35 -4.07 -4.81
N SER A 18 -7.84 -5.06 -4.05
CA SER A 18 -8.33 -5.34 -2.69
C SER A 18 -8.07 -4.16 -1.76
N LYS A 19 -8.97 -3.95 -0.79
CA LYS A 19 -8.77 -2.98 0.29
C LYS A 19 -7.58 -3.35 1.19
N ASP A 20 -7.21 -4.63 1.20
CA ASP A 20 -6.06 -5.14 1.97
C ASP A 20 -4.74 -5.01 1.19
N CYS A 21 -4.70 -4.33 0.04
CA CYS A 21 -3.44 -4.03 -0.65
C CYS A 21 -2.71 -2.85 0.02
N ASP A 22 -2.44 -2.97 1.32
CA ASP A 22 -1.64 -2.03 2.12
C ASP A 22 -0.25 -2.61 2.47
N LEU A 23 0.63 -1.78 3.02
CA LEU A 23 2.02 -2.17 3.28
C LEU A 23 2.13 -3.37 4.23
N GLU A 24 1.24 -3.47 5.23
CA GLU A 24 1.28 -4.51 6.25
C GLU A 24 0.89 -5.87 5.67
N HIS A 25 -0.24 -5.93 4.96
CA HIS A 25 -0.74 -7.15 4.34
C HIS A 25 0.14 -7.61 3.18
N LEU A 26 0.59 -6.69 2.32
CA LEU A 26 1.51 -7.00 1.22
C LEU A 26 2.80 -7.62 1.75
N THR A 27 3.36 -7.05 2.82
CA THR A 27 4.56 -7.58 3.48
C THR A 27 4.31 -8.95 4.11
N TRP A 28 3.17 -9.15 4.77
CA TRP A 28 2.78 -10.43 5.35
C TRP A 28 2.72 -11.54 4.30
N TRP A 29 2.04 -11.28 3.17
CA TRP A 29 1.91 -12.25 2.08
C TRP A 29 3.23 -12.51 1.35
N ALA A 30 4.04 -11.48 1.14
CA ALA A 30 5.34 -11.63 0.51
C ALA A 30 6.26 -12.55 1.32
N ARG A 31 6.33 -12.36 2.65
CA ARG A 31 7.10 -13.24 3.54
C ARG A 31 6.59 -14.68 3.50
N ARG A 32 5.27 -14.89 3.46
CA ARG A 32 4.68 -16.24 3.38
C ARG A 32 5.04 -16.95 2.07
N LYS A 33 5.07 -16.20 0.97
CA LYS A 33 5.43 -16.65 -0.39
C LYS A 33 6.95 -16.79 -0.61
N GLY A 34 7.78 -16.25 0.28
CA GLY A 34 9.24 -16.25 0.11
C GLY A 34 9.74 -15.17 -0.85
N ILE A 35 8.97 -14.10 -1.05
CA ILE A 35 9.38 -12.92 -1.82
C ILE A 35 10.26 -12.05 -0.92
N THR A 36 11.51 -11.85 -1.33
CA THR A 36 12.53 -11.11 -0.58
C THR A 36 12.35 -9.60 -0.67
N LEU A 37 11.81 -9.11 -1.80
CA LEU A 37 11.58 -7.70 -2.04
C LEU A 37 10.21 -7.49 -2.70
N VAL A 38 9.45 -6.53 -2.18
CA VAL A 38 8.20 -6.08 -2.78
C VAL A 38 8.34 -4.59 -3.08
N GLY A 39 7.98 -4.18 -4.29
CA GLY A 39 7.84 -2.78 -4.64
C GLY A 39 6.72 -2.14 -3.82
N THR A 40 6.70 -0.81 -3.72
CA THR A 40 5.59 -0.12 -3.06
C THR A 40 4.35 -0.06 -3.94
N GLY A 41 4.53 0.12 -5.26
CA GLY A 41 3.43 0.31 -6.20
C GLY A 41 2.67 1.63 -5.98
N ASP A 42 2.07 2.14 -7.05
CA ASP A 42 1.18 3.31 -7.05
C ASP A 42 1.74 4.56 -6.34
N PHE A 43 3.06 4.76 -6.33
CA PHE A 43 3.69 5.84 -5.56
C PHE A 43 3.28 7.24 -6.02
N THR A 44 2.76 7.37 -7.24
CA THR A 44 2.24 8.61 -7.81
C THR A 44 0.84 8.97 -7.31
N HIS A 45 0.13 8.04 -6.66
CA HIS A 45 -1.18 8.33 -6.09
C HIS A 45 -1.02 9.12 -4.77
N PRO A 46 -1.65 10.30 -4.59
CA PRO A 46 -1.42 11.16 -3.43
C PRO A 46 -1.65 10.45 -2.08
N ALA A 47 -2.79 9.76 -1.94
CA ALA A 47 -3.09 9.03 -0.70
C ALA A 47 -2.17 7.82 -0.46
N ARG A 48 -1.58 7.24 -1.52
CA ARG A 48 -0.56 6.17 -1.38
C ARG A 48 0.74 6.76 -0.88
N TYR A 49 1.13 7.91 -1.41
CA TYR A 49 2.30 8.66 -0.99
C TYR A 49 2.23 9.05 0.49
N GLU A 50 1.10 9.62 0.94
CA GLU A 50 0.86 9.94 2.36
C GLU A 50 0.95 8.70 3.25
N HIS A 51 0.27 7.61 2.86
CA HIS A 51 0.32 6.34 3.59
C HIS A 51 1.75 5.80 3.70
N MET A 52 2.58 5.93 2.65
CA MET A 52 3.99 5.52 2.70
C MET A 52 4.80 6.41 3.66
N ARG A 53 4.59 7.73 3.65
CA ARG A 53 5.27 8.65 4.59
C ARG A 53 4.96 8.34 6.06
N GLU A 54 3.76 7.87 6.35
CA GLU A 54 3.34 7.52 7.72
C GLU A 54 3.88 6.16 8.20
N ASN A 55 4.05 5.20 7.28
CA ASN A 55 4.28 3.79 7.64
C ASN A 55 5.68 3.28 7.30
N LEU A 56 6.42 3.99 6.43
CA LEU A 56 7.79 3.62 6.09
C LEU A 56 8.76 4.53 6.85
N PRO A 57 9.91 3.97 7.29
CA PRO A 57 10.97 4.80 7.83
C PRO A 57 11.47 5.79 6.77
N GLY A 58 11.85 6.99 7.23
CA GLY A 58 12.52 7.98 6.41
C GLY A 58 13.91 7.52 5.97
N GLU A 59 14.52 8.28 5.07
CA GLU A 59 15.84 8.01 4.50
C GLU A 59 16.97 7.92 5.55
N ASP A 60 16.84 8.65 6.67
CA ASP A 60 17.81 8.67 7.77
C ASP A 60 17.54 7.64 8.88
N ALA A 61 16.65 6.68 8.66
CA ALA A 61 16.35 5.70 9.70
C ALA A 61 17.54 4.77 9.94
N GLU A 62 18.06 4.78 11.18
CA GLU A 62 19.19 3.95 11.63
C GLU A 62 18.93 2.43 11.48
N THR A 63 17.66 2.02 11.37
CA THR A 63 17.28 0.61 11.15
C THR A 63 16.81 0.40 9.72
N PRO A 64 17.61 -0.27 8.85
CA PRO A 64 17.14 -0.64 7.53
C PRO A 64 15.96 -1.62 7.66
N VAL A 65 14.87 -1.36 6.93
CA VAL A 65 13.65 -2.21 6.89
C VAL A 65 13.95 -3.71 6.71
N ARG A 66 15.09 -4.02 6.06
CA ARG A 66 15.58 -5.38 5.81
C ARG A 66 15.70 -6.23 7.07
N GLU A 67 16.06 -5.66 8.21
CA GLU A 67 16.34 -6.44 9.42
C GLU A 67 15.05 -6.89 10.14
N ARG A 68 13.94 -6.17 9.94
CA ARG A 68 12.67 -6.43 10.65
C ARG A 68 11.80 -7.54 10.05
N LEU A 69 12.22 -8.14 8.92
CA LEU A 69 11.34 -8.96 8.06
C LEU A 69 11.80 -10.41 7.83
N ALA A 70 12.91 -10.86 8.42
CA ALA A 70 13.55 -12.15 8.10
C ALA A 70 12.75 -13.41 8.49
N VAL A 71 11.76 -13.31 9.40
CA VAL A 71 11.01 -14.47 9.89
C VAL A 71 9.78 -14.74 9.00
N ARG A 72 9.46 -16.00 8.69
CA ARG A 72 8.19 -16.31 8.01
C ARG A 72 7.03 -16.09 9.01
N PRO A 73 6.02 -15.25 8.71
CA PRO A 73 5.00 -14.95 9.69
C PRO A 73 4.21 -16.22 10.07
N THR A 74 4.05 -16.45 11.37
CA THR A 74 3.20 -17.50 11.93
C THR A 74 1.84 -16.88 12.31
N GLY A 75 0.75 -17.66 12.18
CA GLY A 75 -0.60 -17.22 12.53
C GLY A 75 -1.41 -16.60 11.38
N SER A 76 -2.42 -15.81 11.75
CA SER A 76 -3.39 -15.16 10.85
C SER A 76 -2.82 -13.89 10.20
N PRO A 77 -3.34 -13.46 9.03
CA PRO A 77 -2.99 -12.16 8.48
C PRO A 77 -3.40 -11.03 9.43
N PRO A 78 -2.80 -9.83 9.29
CA PRO A 78 -3.22 -8.65 10.02
C PRO A 78 -4.72 -8.38 9.83
N PRO A 79 -5.38 -7.75 10.82
CA PRO A 79 -6.80 -7.48 10.75
C PRO A 79 -7.10 -6.52 9.60
N ARG A 80 -8.23 -6.74 8.91
CA ARG A 80 -8.70 -5.84 7.85
C ARG A 80 -8.93 -4.44 8.44
N ARG A 81 -8.11 -3.47 8.05
CA ARG A 81 -8.33 -2.08 8.40
C ARG A 81 -9.49 -1.55 7.56
N THR A 82 -10.47 -0.89 8.19
CA THR A 82 -11.51 -0.19 7.44
C THR A 82 -10.85 0.91 6.62
N TYR A 83 -10.86 0.74 5.30
CA TYR A 83 -10.48 1.80 4.39
C TYR A 83 -11.56 2.90 4.43
N ALA A 84 -11.23 4.04 5.03
CA ALA A 84 -11.97 5.27 4.78
C ALA A 84 -11.53 5.78 3.39
N PRO A 85 -12.45 5.92 2.42
CA PRO A 85 -12.09 6.52 1.14
C PRO A 85 -11.57 7.95 1.38
N PRO A 86 -10.60 8.43 0.59
CA PRO A 86 -10.18 9.83 0.66
C PRO A 86 -11.42 10.71 0.42
N PRO A 87 -11.49 11.88 1.08
CA PRO A 87 -12.58 12.81 0.84
C PRO A 87 -12.65 13.07 -0.66
N THR A 88 -13.81 12.79 -1.27
CA THR A 88 -14.03 13.09 -2.67
C THR A 88 -13.92 14.60 -2.80
N SER A 89 -12.93 15.09 -3.56
CA SER A 89 -12.97 16.49 -3.98
C SER A 89 -14.23 16.64 -4.82
N SER A 90 -15.25 17.29 -4.27
CA SER A 90 -16.46 17.64 -4.99
C SER A 90 -16.12 18.66 -6.06
N HIS A 91 -15.54 18.20 -7.17
CA HIS A 91 -15.54 18.94 -8.41
C HIS A 91 -16.97 18.85 -8.95
N ARG A 92 -17.86 19.67 -8.38
CA ARG A 92 -19.16 19.96 -9.00
C ARG A 92 -18.84 20.68 -10.29
N SER A 93 -18.96 20.00 -11.42
CA SER A 93 -19.04 20.66 -12.73
C SER A 93 -20.18 21.68 -12.69
N PRO A 94 -19.98 22.94 -13.10
CA PRO A 94 -21.00 23.99 -12.98
C PRO A 94 -22.18 23.84 -13.96
N THR A 95 -22.25 22.78 -14.77
CA THR A 95 -23.08 22.76 -15.98
C THR A 95 -24.54 22.32 -15.81
N ALA A 96 -25.05 22.15 -14.58
CA ALA A 96 -26.40 21.62 -14.35
C ALA A 96 -27.45 22.65 -13.89
N ALA A 97 -27.14 23.95 -13.89
CA ALA A 97 -28.03 25.01 -13.38
C ALA A 97 -28.74 25.85 -14.47
N ALA A 98 -28.85 25.36 -15.70
CA ALA A 98 -29.53 26.08 -16.78
C ALA A 98 -30.42 25.17 -17.62
N ARG A 99 -31.50 24.66 -17.00
CA ARG A 99 -32.71 24.24 -17.72
C ARG A 99 -33.92 24.63 -16.87
N THR A 100 -34.38 25.85 -17.10
CA THR A 100 -35.77 26.28 -16.92
C THR A 100 -36.70 25.48 -17.82
#